data_AF-A0A1H2WS23-F1
#
_entry.id   AF-A0A1H2WS23-F1
#
_cell.length_a   1.000
_cell.length_b   1.000
_cell.length_c   1.000
_cell.angle_alpha   90.00
_cell.angle_beta   90.00
_cell.angle_gamma   90.00
#
_symmetry.space_group_name_H-M   'P 1'
#
loop_
_entity.id
_entity.type
_entity.pdbx_description
1 polymer ?
#
loop_
_entity_poly.entity_id
_entity_poly.type
_entity_poly.pdbx_seq_one_letter_code
_entity_poly.pdbx_strand_id
1 'polypeptide(L)' 'MNGQKKNYEKYLKSLDVMQEPKVPKAKLDMRGAILFARQHGIPVEKLSKEDKDRFIQYL' A
#
# COMPACT_ATOMS: atom_id res chain seq x y z
N MET A 1 8.81 13.04 42.31
CA MET A 1 9.19 11.92 41.41
C MET A 1 8.17 11.72 40.27
N ASN A 2 7.94 12.72 39.40
CA ASN A 2 6.87 12.66 38.37
C ASN A 2 7.38 12.61 36.91
N GLY A 3 8.68 12.77 36.66
CA GLY A 3 9.26 12.77 35.31
C GLY A 3 9.39 11.38 34.68
N GLN A 4 9.80 10.39 35.47
CA GLN A 4 9.98 9.01 35.00
C GLN A 4 8.66 8.37 34.55
N LYS A 5 7.57 8.62 35.28
CA LYS A 5 6.23 8.10 34.95
C LYS A 5 5.69 8.69 33.64
N LYS A 6 5.87 9.99 33.42
CA LYS A 6 5.51 10.67 32.15
C LYS A 6 6.29 10.13 30.94
N ASN A 7 7.57 9.83 31.12
CA ASN A 7 8.40 9.27 30.04
C ASN A 7 7.96 7.85 29.68
N TYR A 8 7.59 7.05 30.69
CA TYR A 8 7.08 5.70 30.51
C TYR A 8 5.73 5.68 29.79
N GLU A 9 4.80 6.56 30.16
CA GLU A 9 3.50 6.69 29.47
C GLU A 9 3.63 7.13 28.02
N LYS A 10 4.58 8.04 27.71
CA LYS A 10 4.88 8.45 26.33
C LYS A 10 5.49 7.32 25.51
N TYR A 11 6.39 6.55 26.12
CA TYR A 11 7.00 5.38 25.49
C TYR A 11 5.93 4.34 25.14
N LEU A 12 5.04 3.99 26.08
CA LEU A 12 3.92 3.07 25.81
C LEU A 12 3.02 3.57 24.68
N LYS A 13 2.66 4.86 24.68
CA LYS A 13 1.88 5.46 23.58
C LYS A 13 2.59 5.38 22.23
N SER A 14 3.91 5.51 22.19
CA SER A 14 4.67 5.41 20.93
C SER A 14 4.73 3.98 20.37
N LEU A 15 4.63 2.97 21.24
CA LEU A 15 4.56 1.57 20.83
C LEU A 15 3.21 1.23 20.19
N ASP A 16 2.10 1.82 20.66
CA ASP A 16 0.77 1.68 20.04
C ASP A 16 0.70 2.26 18.61
N VAL A 17 1.56 3.24 18.29
CA VAL A 17 1.63 3.86 16.96
C VAL A 17 2.43 3.01 15.98
N MET A 18 3.22 2.03 16.46
CA MET A 18 3.89 1.03 15.61
C MET A 18 2.93 -0.09 15.22
N GLN A 19 1.75 0.25 14.69
CA GLN A 19 0.99 -0.75 13.94
C GLN A 19 1.79 -1.08 12.68
N GLU A 20 2.14 -2.35 12.52
CA GLU A 20 2.72 -2.83 11.26
C GLU A 20 1.82 -2.35 10.11
N PRO A 21 2.39 -1.75 9.05
CA PRO A 21 1.61 -1.31 7.91
C PRO A 21 0.88 -2.54 7.37
N LYS A 22 -0.44 -2.58 7.57
CA LYS A 22 -1.28 -3.65 7.03
C LYS A 22 -1.17 -3.52 5.52
N VAL A 23 -0.46 -4.46 4.90
CA VAL A 23 -0.40 -4.55 3.45
C VAL A 23 -1.85 -4.61 2.97
N PRO A 24 -2.29 -3.67 2.13
CA PRO A 24 -3.65 -3.72 1.61
C PRO A 24 -3.84 -5.08 0.97
N LYS A 25 -4.91 -5.78 1.34
CA LYS A 25 -5.24 -7.06 0.72
C LYS A 25 -5.67 -6.75 -0.71
N ALA A 26 -4.71 -6.71 -1.61
CA ALA A 26 -4.94 -6.39 -3.00
C ALA A 26 -4.40 -7.52 -3.87
N LYS A 27 -5.16 -7.89 -4.89
CA LYS A 27 -4.76 -8.83 -5.92
C LYS A 27 -4.52 -8.04 -7.20
N LEU A 28 -3.31 -8.16 -7.76
CA LEU A 28 -2.91 -7.48 -8.98
C LEU A 28 -2.90 -8.48 -10.15
N ASP A 29 -3.63 -8.19 -11.22
CA ASP A 29 -3.59 -8.95 -12.48
C ASP A 29 -2.55 -8.38 -13.45
N MET A 30 -1.30 -8.78 -13.26
CA MET A 30 -0.19 -8.38 -14.13
C MET A 30 -0.33 -8.89 -15.56
N ARG A 31 -0.93 -10.06 -15.77
CA ARG A 31 -1.07 -10.65 -17.12
C ARG A 31 -2.09 -9.86 -17.93
N GLY A 32 -3.22 -9.50 -17.31
CA GLY A 32 -4.23 -8.62 -17.90
C GLY A 32 -3.63 -7.27 -18.29
N ALA A 33 -2.86 -6.65 -17.39
CA ALA A 33 -2.20 -5.37 -17.66
C ALA A 33 -1.22 -5.42 -18.85
N ILE A 34 -0.43 -6.50 -18.96
CA ILE A 34 0.49 -6.71 -20.09
C ILE A 34 -0.25 -6.85 -21.42
N LEU A 35 -1.33 -7.64 -21.43
CA LEU A 35 -2.11 -7.85 -22.65
C LEU A 35 -2.81 -6.57 -23.10
N PHE A 36 -3.39 -5.82 -22.16
CA PHE A 36 -4.01 -4.52 -22.43
C PHE A 36 -3.00 -3.52 -23.01
N ALA A 37 -1.83 -3.38 -22.37
CA ALA A 37 -0.77 -2.49 -22.85
C ALA A 37 -0.31 -2.86 -24.28
N ARG A 38 -0.16 -4.16 -24.56
CA ARG A 38 0.17 -4.67 -25.91
C ARG A 38 -0.89 -4.33 -26.94
N GLN A 39 -2.18 -4.45 -26.60
CA GLN A 39 -3.27 -4.09 -27.51
C GLN A 39 -3.29 -2.59 -27.84
N HIS A 40 -2.87 -1.75 -26.90
CA HIS A 40 -2.77 -0.30 -27.08
C HIS A 40 -1.41 0.17 -27.62
N GLY A 41 -0.48 -0.74 -27.91
CA GLY A 41 0.83 -0.40 -28.47
C GLY A 41 1.72 0.41 -27.53
N ILE A 42 1.45 0.38 -26.22
CA ILE A 42 2.21 1.13 -25.21
C ILE A 42 2.89 0.18 -24.22
N PRO A 43 4.08 0.54 -23.69
CA PRO A 43 4.68 -0.21 -22.58
C PRO A 43 3.78 -0.19 -21.35
N VAL A 44 3.73 -1.32 -20.61
CA VAL A 44 2.94 -1.46 -19.36
C VAL A 44 3.24 -0.35 -18.35
N GLU A 45 4.50 0.06 -18.30
CA GLU A 45 4.99 1.10 -17.39
C GLU A 45 4.30 2.46 -17.65
N LYS A 46 3.98 2.72 -18.93
CA LYS A 46 3.32 3.93 -19.42
C LYS A 46 1.80 3.89 -19.34
N LEU A 47 1.19 2.82 -18.80
CA LEU A 47 -0.24 2.81 -18.52
C LEU A 47 -0.59 3.94 -17.55
N SER A 48 -1.72 4.60 -17.81
CA SER A 48 -2.28 5.61 -16.91
C SER A 48 -2.60 4.99 -15.55
N LYS A 49 -2.79 5.84 -14.53
CA LYS A 49 -3.18 5.33 -13.21
C LYS A 49 -4.55 4.67 -13.30
N GLU A 50 -5.46 5.28 -14.05
CA GLU A 50 -6.82 4.79 -14.28
C GLU A 50 -6.80 3.41 -14.96
N ASP A 51 -5.90 3.16 -15.90
CA ASP A 51 -5.76 1.86 -16.54
C ASP A 51 -5.14 0.82 -15.60
N LYS A 52 -4.15 1.21 -14.78
CA LYS A 52 -3.52 0.31 -13.79
C LYS A 52 -4.53 -0.11 -12.71
N ASP A 53 -5.37 0.82 -12.27
CA ASP A 53 -6.39 0.56 -11.25
C ASP A 53 -7.41 -0.49 -11.69
N ARG A 54 -7.64 -0.68 -13.00
CA ARG A 54 -8.52 -1.75 -13.53
C ARG A 54 -8.01 -3.15 -13.22
N PHE A 55 -6.70 -3.30 -13.00
CA PHE A 55 -6.06 -4.59 -12.73
C PHE A 55 -5.80 -4.81 -11.23
N ILE A 56 -6.23 -3.90 -10.37
CA ILE A 56 -6.09 -4.01 -8.91
C ILE A 56 -7.46 -4.34 -8.31
N GLN A 57 -7.56 -5.49 -7.64
CA GLN A 57 -8.74 -5.89 -6.88
C GLN A 57 -8.44 -5.80 -5.38
N TYR A 58 -9.16 -4.94 -4.65
CA TYR A 58 -9.08 -4.88 -3.19
C TYR A 58 -9.99 -5.95 -2.56
N LEU A 59 -9.48 -6.68 -1.57
CA LEU A 59 -10.12 -7.80 -0.85
C LEU A 59 -10.52 -7.41 0.58
#